data_AF-A0A067G2F5-F1
#
_entry.id   AF-A0A067G2F5-F1
#
_cell.length_a   1.000
_cell.length_b   1.000
_cell.length_c   1.000
_cell.angle_alpha   90.00
_cell.angle_beta   90.00
_cell.angle_gamma   90.00
#
_symmetry.space_group_name_H-M   'P 1'
#
loop_
_entity.id
_entity.type
_entity.pdbx_description
1 polymer ?
#
loop_
_entity_poly.entity_id
_entity_poly.type
_entity_poly.pdbx_seq_one_letter_code
_entity_poly.pdbx_strand_id
1 'polypeptide(L)'
;VTAVKVALSSGNQNQNVDSLMAKPLKDQAFATPDKVAELVHKVNAAIQQELPPVMAKMKLYLQNPSTRTILFKPVKTNIVEAHIQVQSLLKAEYMPEEQSIINMVSMPDLQAQLDSLL
;
A
#
# COMPACT_ATOMS: atom_id res chain seq x y z
N VAL A 1 33.30 40.74 -42.18
CA VAL A 1 31.99 41.06 -41.55
C VAL A 1 31.02 40.03 -42.11
N THR A 2 30.52 39.03 -41.38
CA THR A 2 29.73 39.09 -40.14
C THR A 2 29.82 37.75 -39.41
N ALA A 3 30.17 37.76 -38.12
CA ALA A 3 30.14 36.60 -37.24
C ALA A 3 28.72 36.38 -36.71
N VAL A 4 28.11 35.24 -37.02
CA VAL A 4 26.84 34.83 -36.40
C VAL A 4 27.19 34.09 -35.11
N LYS A 5 27.28 34.89 -34.05
CA LYS A 5 27.09 34.48 -32.65
C LYS A 5 25.60 34.16 -32.49
N VAL A 6 25.23 33.05 -31.84
CA VAL A 6 24.18 32.97 -30.79
C VAL A 6 23.82 31.50 -30.47
N ALA A 7 24.00 31.19 -29.19
CA ALA A 7 23.29 30.25 -28.32
C ALA A 7 23.38 28.73 -28.56
N LEU A 8 24.33 28.14 -27.82
CA LEU A 8 24.10 26.95 -27.00
C LEU A 8 22.76 27.06 -26.24
N SER A 9 21.82 26.14 -26.46
CA SER A 9 20.77 25.84 -25.47
C SER A 9 20.99 24.45 -24.92
N SER A 10 21.72 24.41 -23.81
CA SER A 10 21.82 23.24 -22.94
C SER A 10 20.47 22.91 -22.31
N GLY A 11 20.20 21.60 -22.26
CA GLY A 11 19.33 20.84 -21.37
C GLY A 11 18.21 21.56 -20.61
N ASN A 12 16.96 21.13 -20.86
CA ASN A 12 15.90 21.25 -19.87
C ASN A 12 14.77 20.21 -20.09
N GLN A 13 15.09 18.90 -20.02
CA GLN A 13 14.07 17.84 -20.02
C GLN A 13 13.82 17.18 -18.65
N ASN A 14 14.49 17.61 -17.57
CA ASN A 14 14.35 16.95 -16.25
C ASN A 14 13.52 17.71 -15.20
N GLN A 15 12.98 18.90 -15.48
CA GLN A 15 12.31 19.70 -14.44
C GLN A 15 10.82 19.36 -14.21
N ASN A 16 10.22 18.47 -15.02
CA ASN A 16 8.79 18.16 -14.91
C ASN A 16 8.48 17.06 -13.88
N VAL A 17 9.40 16.11 -13.67
CA VAL A 17 9.21 14.98 -12.75
C VAL A 17 9.28 15.39 -11.28
N ASP A 18 10.16 16.31 -10.91
CA ASP A 18 10.29 16.79 -9.52
C ASP A 18 9.10 17.67 -9.09
N SER A 19 8.47 18.38 -10.04
CA SER A 19 7.33 19.25 -9.75
C SER A 19 6.03 18.48 -9.52
N LEU A 20 5.91 17.27 -10.08
CA LEU A 20 4.78 16.37 -9.83
C LEU A 20 4.85 15.71 -8.44
N MET A 21 6.06 15.50 -7.90
CA MET A 21 6.29 14.94 -6.56
C MET A 21 6.05 15.94 -5.43
N ALA A 22 5.88 17.23 -5.73
CA ALA A 22 5.68 18.30 -4.76
C ALA A 22 4.22 18.59 -4.42
N LYS A 23 3.26 17.93 -5.09
CA LYS A 23 1.83 18.04 -4.78
C LYS A 23 1.44 17.04 -3.69
N PRO A 24 0.66 17.45 -2.67
CA PRO A 24 0.05 16.57 -1.67
C PRO A 24 -0.54 15.31 -2.29
N LEU A 25 -0.49 14.17 -1.59
CA LEU A 25 -0.85 12.87 -2.15
C LEU A 25 -2.27 12.90 -2.76
N LYS A 26 -3.21 13.55 -2.06
CA LYS A 26 -4.60 13.73 -2.48
C LYS A 26 -4.81 14.49 -3.79
N ASP A 27 -3.86 15.32 -4.20
CA ASP A 27 -3.95 16.14 -5.43
C ASP A 27 -3.51 15.34 -6.67
N GLN A 28 -3.08 14.09 -6.48
CA GLN A 28 -2.69 13.19 -7.55
C GLN A 28 -3.91 12.44 -8.10
N ALA A 29 -3.99 12.30 -9.44
CA ALA A 29 -5.12 11.65 -10.11
C ALA A 29 -5.32 10.16 -9.72
N PHE A 30 -4.30 9.50 -9.18
CA PHE A 30 -4.38 8.11 -8.71
C PHE A 30 -4.86 8.00 -7.25
N ALA A 31 -4.92 9.10 -6.52
CA ALA A 31 -5.16 9.18 -5.09
C ALA A 31 -6.56 9.73 -4.78
N THR A 32 -7.50 9.63 -5.72
CA THR A 32 -8.90 9.93 -5.40
C THR A 32 -9.42 8.93 -4.37
N PRO A 33 -10.32 9.33 -3.45
CA PRO A 33 -10.85 8.42 -2.42
C PRO A 33 -11.39 7.11 -2.99
N ASP A 34 -12.11 7.15 -4.12
CA ASP A 34 -12.62 5.96 -4.81
C ASP A 34 -11.51 5.02 -5.32
N LYS A 35 -10.41 5.58 -5.83
CA LYS A 35 -9.29 4.78 -6.34
C LYS A 35 -8.51 4.13 -5.21
N VAL A 36 -8.36 4.83 -4.10
CA VAL A 36 -7.76 4.26 -2.89
C VAL A 36 -8.68 3.19 -2.30
N ALA A 37 -9.99 3.41 -2.27
CA ALA A 37 -10.97 2.39 -1.85
C ALA A 37 -10.85 1.12 -2.70
N GLU A 38 -10.77 1.25 -4.03
CA GLU A 38 -10.57 0.13 -4.95
C GLU A 38 -9.30 -0.69 -4.61
N LEU A 39 -8.20 0.00 -4.29
CA LEU A 39 -6.95 -0.65 -3.89
C LEU A 39 -7.07 -1.35 -2.53
N VAL A 40 -7.68 -0.71 -1.54
CA VAL A 40 -7.93 -1.30 -0.22
C VAL A 40 -8.79 -2.57 -0.35
N HIS A 41 -9.84 -2.52 -1.18
CA HIS A 41 -10.66 -3.69 -1.47
C HIS A 41 -9.87 -4.83 -2.11
N LYS A 42 -9.01 -4.54 -3.09
CA LYS A 42 -8.14 -5.56 -3.72
C LYS A 42 -7.17 -6.18 -2.71
N VAL A 43 -6.57 -5.38 -1.83
CA VAL A 43 -5.68 -5.89 -0.78
C VAL A 43 -6.45 -6.80 0.17
N ASN A 44 -7.62 -6.37 0.65
CA ASN A 44 -8.46 -7.19 1.52
C ASN A 44 -8.87 -8.51 0.85
N ALA A 45 -9.24 -8.47 -0.42
CA ALA A 45 -9.56 -9.67 -1.20
C ALA A 45 -8.35 -10.60 -1.31
N ALA A 46 -7.14 -10.07 -1.59
CA ALA A 46 -5.92 -10.86 -1.67
C ALA A 46 -5.60 -11.54 -0.33
N ILE A 47 -5.76 -10.84 0.80
CA ILE A 47 -5.59 -11.45 2.14
C ILE A 47 -6.58 -12.60 2.34
N GLN A 48 -7.83 -12.47 1.88
CA GLN A 48 -8.86 -13.51 2.02
C GLN A 48 -8.72 -14.68 1.04
N GLN A 49 -8.14 -14.46 -0.14
CA GLN A 49 -8.10 -15.46 -1.21
C GLN A 49 -6.75 -16.17 -1.31
N GLU A 50 -5.64 -15.45 -1.10
CA GLU A 50 -4.29 -15.99 -1.32
C GLU A 50 -3.67 -16.57 -0.04
N LEU A 51 -3.92 -15.93 1.11
CA LEU A 51 -3.30 -16.34 2.37
C LEU A 51 -3.84 -17.69 2.90
N PRO A 52 -5.17 -17.97 2.89
CA PRO A 52 -5.67 -19.24 3.42
C PRO A 52 -5.17 -20.49 2.67
N PRO A 53 -5.07 -20.53 1.32
CA PRO A 53 -4.46 -21.64 0.61
C PRO A 53 -3.00 -21.90 1.01
N VAL A 54 -2.21 -20.84 1.25
CA VAL A 54 -0.82 -20.97 1.73
C VAL A 54 -0.81 -21.58 3.13
N MET A 55 -1.68 -21.11 4.02
CA MET A 55 -1.81 -21.65 5.38
C MET A 55 -2.28 -23.11 5.39
N ALA A 56 -3.20 -23.48 4.50
CA ALA A 56 -3.63 -24.87 4.32
C ALA A 56 -2.47 -25.77 3.88
N LYS A 57 -1.63 -25.33 2.94
CA LYS A 57 -0.41 -26.05 2.54
C LYS A 57 0.59 -26.16 3.69
N MET A 58 0.81 -25.08 4.45
CA MET A 58 1.66 -25.13 5.65
C MET A 58 1.14 -26.14 6.68
N LYS A 59 -0.18 -26.19 6.91
CA LYS A 59 -0.81 -27.17 7.81
C LYS A 59 -0.64 -28.62 7.30
N LEU A 60 -0.71 -28.83 5.98
CA LEU A 60 -0.54 -30.15 5.36
C LEU A 60 0.90 -30.68 5.49
N TYR A 61 1.90 -29.82 5.25
CA TYR A 61 3.31 -30.25 5.17
C TYR A 61 4.11 -30.01 6.47
N LEU A 62 3.69 -29.09 7.33
CA LEU A 62 4.32 -28.82 8.62
C LEU A 62 3.38 -29.18 9.76
N GLN A 63 3.50 -30.41 10.26
CA GLN A 63 2.64 -30.91 11.33
C GLN A 63 2.86 -30.20 12.68
N ASN A 64 4.09 -29.70 12.95
CA ASN A 64 4.41 -29.02 14.19
C ASN A 64 3.78 -27.60 14.25
N PRO A 65 2.82 -27.34 15.16
CA PRO A 65 2.15 -26.05 15.26
C PRO A 65 3.09 -24.91 15.62
N SER A 66 4.06 -25.13 16.51
CA SER A 66 5.04 -24.12 16.89
C SER A 66 5.89 -23.67 15.70
N THR A 67 6.31 -24.61 14.85
CA THR A 67 7.04 -24.28 13.62
C THR A 67 6.19 -23.44 12.66
N ARG A 68 4.90 -23.78 12.48
CA ARG A 68 3.98 -22.96 11.66
C ARG A 68 3.85 -21.54 12.21
N THR A 69 3.68 -21.39 13.51
CA THR A 69 3.58 -20.07 14.16
C THR A 69 4.87 -19.26 13.98
N ILE A 70 6.04 -19.87 14.14
CA ILE A 70 7.34 -19.20 13.91
C ILE A 70 7.44 -18.67 12.47
N LEU A 71 7.01 -19.47 11.49
CA LEU A 71 7.03 -19.08 10.07
C LEU A 71 5.95 -18.06 9.70
N PHE A 72 4.77 -18.13 10.31
CA PHE A 72 3.67 -17.20 10.03
C PHE A 72 3.88 -15.82 10.69
N LYS A 73 4.55 -15.78 11.84
CA LYS A 73 4.81 -14.53 12.58
C LYS A 73 5.37 -13.39 11.70
N PRO A 74 6.46 -13.57 10.93
CA PRO A 74 6.97 -12.49 10.07
C PRO A 74 5.98 -12.07 8.98
N VAL A 75 5.17 -13.00 8.44
CA VAL A 75 4.12 -12.69 7.46
C VAL A 75 3.04 -11.81 8.10
N LYS A 76 2.55 -12.20 9.28
CA LYS A 76 1.57 -11.41 10.06
C LYS A 76 2.12 -10.02 10.38
N THR A 77 3.35 -9.94 10.90
CA THR A 77 3.99 -8.67 11.27
C THR A 77 4.07 -7.73 10.06
N ASN A 78 4.55 -8.20 8.91
CA ASN A 78 4.67 -7.36 7.71
C ASN A 78 3.31 -6.82 7.23
N ILE A 79 2.26 -7.65 7.24
CA ILE A 79 0.90 -7.22 6.85
C ILE A 79 0.40 -6.14 7.80
N VAL A 80 0.53 -6.36 9.11
CA VAL A 80 0.08 -5.41 10.13
C VAL A 80 0.83 -4.09 10.04
N GLU A 81 2.15 -4.12 9.89
CA GLU A 81 2.97 -2.91 9.77
C GLU A 81 2.63 -2.10 8.51
N ALA A 82 2.48 -2.77 7.36
CA ALA A 82 2.06 -2.11 6.13
C ALA A 82 0.67 -1.47 6.28
N HIS A 83 -0.28 -2.15 6.95
CA HIS A 83 -1.61 -1.61 7.23
C HIS A 83 -1.55 -0.37 8.13
N ILE A 84 -0.69 -0.36 9.16
CA ILE A 84 -0.47 0.80 10.03
C ILE A 84 0.04 2.00 9.22
N GLN A 85 1.04 1.77 8.36
CA GLN A 85 1.63 2.82 7.54
C GLN A 85 0.58 3.45 6.61
N VAL A 86 -0.19 2.61 5.91
CA VAL A 86 -1.27 3.08 5.03
C VAL A 86 -2.33 3.83 5.84
N GLN A 87 -2.79 3.29 6.97
CA GLN A 87 -3.80 3.96 7.79
C GLN A 87 -3.31 5.32 8.31
N SER A 88 -2.02 5.42 8.68
CA SER A 88 -1.43 6.67 9.15
C SER A 88 -1.36 7.70 8.01
N LEU A 89 -1.01 7.27 6.80
CA LEU A 89 -1.02 8.11 5.60
C LEU A 89 -2.42 8.61 5.26
N LEU A 90 -3.44 7.74 5.35
CA LEU A 90 -4.83 8.14 5.08
C LEU A 90 -5.33 9.18 6.07
N LYS A 91 -4.98 9.04 7.36
CA LYS A 91 -5.34 10.00 8.40
C LYS A 91 -4.68 11.37 8.22
N ALA A 92 -3.49 11.40 7.62
CA ALA A 92 -2.77 12.65 7.37
C ALA A 92 -3.30 13.41 6.14
N GLU A 93 -3.72 12.70 5.10
CA GLU A 93 -3.99 13.29 3.78
C GLU A 93 -5.49 13.49 3.49
N TYR A 94 -6.38 12.68 4.07
CA TYR A 94 -7.81 12.67 3.73
C TYR A 94 -8.69 13.15 4.89
N MET A 95 -9.80 13.81 4.56
CA MET A 95 -10.81 14.22 5.52
C MET A 95 -11.62 13.02 6.05
N PRO A 96 -12.25 13.13 7.23
CA PRO A 96 -13.02 12.01 7.82
C PRO A 96 -14.10 11.45 6.89
N GLU A 97 -14.74 12.30 6.08
CA GLU A 97 -15.77 11.91 5.12
C GLU A 97 -15.18 11.06 3.99
N GLU A 98 -14.00 11.43 3.51
CA GLU A 98 -13.26 10.70 2.47
C GLU A 98 -12.71 9.37 3.00
N GLN A 99 -12.25 9.35 4.25
CA GLN A 99 -11.83 8.11 4.92
C GLN A 99 -12.98 7.11 5.03
N SER A 100 -14.22 7.59 5.22
CA SER A 100 -15.41 6.74 5.21
C SER A 100 -15.68 6.12 3.83
N ILE A 101 -15.33 6.80 2.73
CA ILE A 101 -15.44 6.27 1.37
C ILE A 101 -14.39 5.17 1.16
N ILE A 102 -13.16 5.41 1.60
CA ILE A 102 -12.05 4.46 1.50
C ILE A 102 -12.33 3.17 2.29
N ASN A 103 -13.06 3.29 3.41
CA ASN A 103 -13.57 2.17 4.21
C ASN A 103 -12.50 1.12 4.54
N MET A 104 -11.37 1.58 5.09
CA MET A 104 -10.27 0.71 5.48
C MET A 104 -10.63 -0.15 6.68
N VAL A 105 -10.29 -1.44 6.61
CA VAL A 105 -10.52 -2.40 7.70
C VAL A 105 -9.87 -1.91 9.00
N SER A 106 -10.56 -2.11 10.12
CA SER A 106 -10.04 -1.72 11.43
C SER A 106 -8.86 -2.62 11.83
N MET A 107 -7.93 -2.08 12.63
CA MET A 107 -6.79 -2.88 13.10
C MET A 107 -7.23 -4.12 13.92
N PRO A 108 -8.21 -4.02 14.84
CA PRO A 108 -8.72 -5.21 15.54
C PRO A 108 -9.28 -6.27 14.59
N ASP A 109 -10.04 -5.86 13.57
CA ASP A 109 -10.64 -6.82 12.62
C ASP A 109 -9.59 -7.49 11.75
N LEU A 110 -8.57 -6.75 11.30
CA LEU A 110 -7.45 -7.32 10.56
C LEU A 110 -6.70 -8.35 11.40
N GLN A 111 -6.42 -8.02 12.67
CA GLN A 111 -5.73 -8.95 13.57
C GLN A 111 -6.54 -10.22 13.78
N ALA A 112 -7.85 -10.08 14.06
CA ALA A 112 -8.75 -11.22 14.22
C ALA A 112 -8.81 -12.09 12.96
N GLN A 113 -8.86 -11.47 11.77
CA GLN A 113 -8.82 -12.18 10.50
C GLN A 113 -7.51 -12.98 10.34
N LEU A 114 -6.35 -12.37 10.62
CA LEU A 114 -5.06 -13.06 10.51
C LEU A 114 -4.89 -14.16 11.56
N ASP A 115 -5.39 -13.95 12.77
CA ASP A 115 -5.33 -14.95 13.85
C ASP A 115 -6.22 -16.16 13.59
N SER A 116 -7.32 -15.99 12.85
CA SER A 116 -8.18 -17.10 12.44
C SER A 116 -7.51 -18.12 11.51
N LEU A 117 -6.36 -17.76 10.91
CA LEU A 117 -5.66 -18.61 9.93
C LEU A 117 -4.69 -19.62 10.55
N LEU A 118 -4.31 -19.43 11.82
CA LEU A 118 -3.35 -20.29 12.53
C LEU A 118 -3.90 -21.68 12.87
#